data_AF-A0A0D3JYN0-F1
#
_entry.id   AF-A0A0D3JYN0-F1
#
_cell.length_a   1.000
_cell.length_b   1.000
_cell.length_c   1.000
_cell.angle_alpha   90.00
_cell.angle_beta   90.00
_cell.angle_gamma   90.00
#
_symmetry.space_group_name_H-M   'P 1'
#
loop_
_entity.id
_entity.type
_entity.pdbx_description
1 polymer ?
#
loop_
_entity_poly.entity_id
_entity_poly.type
_entity_poly.pdbx_seq_one_letter_code
_entity_poly.pdbx_strand_id
1 'polypeptide(L)'
;TDLASFTAFIDYLCTDQLDLGEGEGEQARRALVLRELAQMYQVPRLELLCAQALQESVGPASAVPLLEAADTMGDGRLLAQCRRYVADHAAEVRARGGVEQLRDLGVAKGLLGDALDQRWRATH
;
A
#
# COMPACT_ATOMS: atom_id res chain seq x y z
N THR A 1 10.47 -13.57 1.08
CA THR A 1 10.31 -13.54 -0.38
C THR A 1 9.96 -14.92 -0.89
N ASP A 2 8.91 -15.04 -1.70
CA ASP A 2 8.55 -16.28 -2.41
C ASP A 2 9.32 -16.43 -3.73
N LEU A 3 9.33 -17.65 -4.29
CA LEU A 3 10.08 -17.96 -5.51
C LEU A 3 9.61 -17.14 -6.72
N ALA A 4 8.31 -16.91 -6.87
CA ALA A 4 7.77 -16.20 -8.04
C ALA A 4 8.20 -14.72 -8.04
N SER A 5 8.14 -14.06 -6.87
CA SER A 5 8.61 -12.68 -6.73
C SER A 5 10.12 -12.54 -6.95
N PHE A 6 10.92 -13.53 -6.51
CA PHE A 6 12.36 -13.53 -6.77
C PHE A 6 12.67 -13.75 -8.26
N THR A 7 11.95 -14.64 -8.94
CA THR A 7 12.08 -14.82 -10.39
C THR A 7 11.72 -13.53 -11.13
N ALA A 8 10.61 -12.88 -10.78
CA ALA A 8 10.22 -11.59 -11.37
C ALA A 8 11.29 -10.49 -11.17
N PHE A 9 11.98 -10.49 -10.02
CA PHE A 9 13.11 -9.59 -9.79
C PHE A 9 14.27 -9.86 -10.75
N ILE A 10 14.64 -11.13 -10.95
CA ILE A 10 15.70 -11.51 -11.90
C ILE A 10 15.29 -11.20 -13.34
N ASP A 11 14.03 -11.47 -13.71
CA ASP A 11 13.51 -11.17 -15.04
C ASP A 11 13.53 -9.66 -15.32
N TYR A 12 13.20 -8.82 -14.34
CA TYR A 12 13.38 -7.37 -14.45
C TYR A 12 14.84 -6.99 -14.70
N LEU A 13 15.79 -7.57 -13.96
CA LEU A 13 17.22 -7.27 -14.17
C LEU A 13 17.71 -7.66 -15.57
N CYS A 14 17.16 -8.73 -16.14
CA CYS A 14 17.52 -9.22 -17.47
C CYS A 14 16.85 -8.42 -18.60
N THR A 15 15.63 -7.93 -18.39
CA THR A 15 14.77 -7.40 -19.48
C THR A 15 14.40 -5.93 -19.33
N ASP A 16 14.64 -5.35 -18.16
CA ASP A 16 14.21 -3.99 -17.77
C ASP A 16 12.67 -3.79 -17.79
N GLN A 17 11.90 -4.88 -17.83
CA GLN A 17 10.43 -4.88 -17.84
C GLN A 17 9.86 -5.24 -16.47
N LEU A 18 8.99 -4.38 -15.93
CA LEU A 18 8.30 -4.63 -14.67
C LEU A 18 7.04 -5.47 -14.92
N ASP A 19 7.01 -6.68 -14.38
CA ASP A 19 5.82 -7.54 -14.36
C ASP A 19 5.28 -7.70 -12.93
N LEU A 20 4.07 -7.18 -12.70
CA LEU A 20 3.36 -7.29 -11.43
C LEU A 20 2.31 -8.40 -11.42
N GLY A 21 2.12 -9.11 -12.54
CA GLY A 21 1.06 -10.10 -12.72
C GLY A 21 -0.33 -9.50 -12.93
N GLU A 22 -1.35 -10.36 -12.90
CA GLU A 22 -2.75 -9.99 -13.09
C GLU A 22 -3.49 -9.89 -11.75
N GLY A 23 -4.33 -8.86 -11.61
CA GLY A 23 -5.20 -8.64 -10.45
C GLY A 23 -4.66 -7.60 -9.47
N GLU A 24 -5.46 -6.58 -9.18
CA GLU A 24 -5.05 -5.38 -8.42
C GLU A 24 -4.42 -5.69 -7.04
N GLY A 25 -4.98 -6.66 -6.30
CA GLY A 25 -4.45 -7.06 -4.99
C GLY A 25 -3.12 -7.81 -5.06
N GLU A 26 -2.95 -8.67 -6.07
CA GLU A 26 -1.71 -9.42 -6.30
C GLU A 26 -0.60 -8.50 -6.83
N GLN A 27 -0.95 -7.55 -7.68
CA GLN A 27 -0.03 -6.53 -8.18
C GLN A 27 0.56 -5.68 -7.06
N ALA A 28 -0.29 -5.17 -6.16
CA ALA A 28 0.16 -4.39 -5.00
C ALA A 28 1.08 -5.22 -4.10
N ARG A 29 0.71 -6.48 -3.81
CA ARG A 29 1.54 -7.41 -3.02
C ARG A 29 2.89 -7.66 -3.70
N ARG A 30 2.91 -7.94 -5.00
CA ARG A 30 4.15 -8.18 -5.74
C ARG A 30 5.02 -6.93 -5.79
N ALA A 31 4.43 -5.75 -5.96
CA ALA A 31 5.15 -4.48 -5.91
C ALA A 31 5.81 -4.22 -4.55
N LEU A 32 5.18 -4.58 -3.43
CA LEU A 32 5.80 -4.51 -2.10
C LEU A 32 7.04 -5.41 -2.03
N VAL A 33 6.92 -6.68 -2.42
CA VAL A 33 8.03 -7.65 -2.35
C VAL A 33 9.18 -7.26 -3.29
N LEU A 34 8.87 -6.83 -4.52
CA LEU A 34 9.87 -6.38 -5.48
C LEU A 34 10.59 -5.12 -5.00
N ARG A 35 9.89 -4.23 -4.29
CA ARG A 35 10.52 -3.05 -3.70
C ARG A 35 11.48 -3.40 -2.57
N GLU A 36 11.13 -4.33 -1.68
CA GLU A 36 12.05 -4.82 -0.64
C GLU A 36 13.31 -5.43 -1.28
N LEU A 37 13.15 -6.23 -2.33
CA LEU A 37 14.27 -6.78 -3.09
C LEU A 37 15.11 -5.68 -3.75
N ALA A 38 14.47 -4.69 -4.37
CA ALA A 38 15.16 -3.57 -4.98
C ALA A 38 15.97 -2.75 -3.97
N GLN A 39 15.46 -2.56 -2.76
CA GLN A 39 16.21 -1.91 -1.67
C GLN A 39 17.39 -2.77 -1.22
N MET A 40 17.14 -4.05 -0.96
CA MET A 40 18.16 -5.00 -0.48
C MET A 40 19.33 -5.15 -1.45
N TYR A 41 19.04 -5.22 -2.76
CA TYR A 41 20.04 -5.39 -3.82
C TYR A 41 20.43 -4.08 -4.51
N GLN A 42 19.98 -2.94 -3.99
CA GLN A 42 20.31 -1.60 -4.51
C GLN A 42 20.03 -1.45 -6.00
N VAL A 43 18.77 -1.62 -6.39
CA VAL A 43 18.26 -1.44 -7.76
C VAL A 43 17.29 -0.23 -7.77
N PRO A 44 17.79 1.02 -7.79
CA PRO A 44 16.97 2.21 -7.54
C PRO A 44 15.83 2.42 -8.54
N ARG A 45 16.03 2.01 -9.80
CA ARG A 45 15.01 2.14 -10.84
C ARG A 45 13.80 1.26 -10.54
N LEU A 46 14.03 0.00 -10.12
CA LEU A 46 12.95 -0.90 -9.73
C LEU A 46 12.24 -0.39 -8.48
N GLU A 47 12.99 0.08 -7.48
CA GLU A 47 12.41 0.66 -6.27
C GLU A 47 11.45 1.81 -6.61
N LEU A 48 11.85 2.72 -7.49
CA LEU A 48 11.03 3.83 -7.94
C LEU A 48 9.76 3.36 -8.66
N LEU A 49 9.89 2.41 -9.59
CA LEU A 49 8.76 1.88 -10.35
C LEU A 49 7.76 1.17 -9.42
N CYS A 50 8.24 0.37 -8.47
CA CYS A 50 7.38 -0.28 -7.47
C CYS A 50 6.70 0.76 -6.57
N ALA A 51 7.40 1.80 -6.13
CA ALA A 51 6.80 2.87 -5.34
C ALA A 51 5.70 3.61 -6.12
N GLN A 52 5.85 3.81 -7.43
CA GLN A 52 4.81 4.39 -8.27
C GLN A 52 3.59 3.45 -8.41
N ALA A 53 3.81 2.17 -8.72
CA ALA A 53 2.73 1.20 -8.82
C ALA A 53 1.92 1.07 -7.51
N LEU A 54 2.60 1.14 -6.36
CA LEU A 54 1.94 1.16 -5.05
C LEU A 54 1.08 2.41 -4.84
N GLN A 55 1.52 3.58 -5.31
CA GLN A 55 0.73 4.81 -5.24
C GLN A 55 -0.50 4.76 -6.16
N GLU A 56 -0.36 4.15 -7.34
CA GLU A 56 -1.46 4.01 -8.31
C GLU A 56 -2.49 2.97 -7.88
N SER A 57 -2.09 1.98 -7.09
CA SER A 57 -2.97 0.92 -6.57
C SER A 57 -3.76 1.31 -5.32
N VAL A 58 -3.61 2.52 -4.77
CA VAL A 58 -4.40 2.98 -3.62
C VAL A 58 -5.87 3.16 -4.01
N GLY A 59 -6.72 2.29 -3.46
CA GLY A 59 -8.16 2.24 -3.71
C GLY A 59 -8.94 1.72 -2.50
N PRO A 60 -10.27 1.58 -2.58
CA PRO A 60 -11.10 1.31 -1.41
C PRO A 60 -10.79 -0.02 -0.70
N ALA A 61 -10.42 -1.05 -1.46
CA ALA A 61 -10.07 -2.38 -0.92
C ALA A 61 -8.59 -2.52 -0.54
N SER A 62 -7.71 -1.69 -1.11
CA SER A 62 -6.26 -1.79 -0.94
C SER A 62 -5.68 -0.74 0.00
N ALA A 63 -6.39 0.37 0.27
CA ALA A 63 -5.87 1.50 1.01
C ALA A 63 -5.44 1.15 2.44
N VAL A 64 -6.18 0.27 3.13
CA VAL A 64 -5.81 -0.18 4.48
C VAL A 64 -4.63 -1.16 4.45
N PRO A 65 -4.66 -2.25 3.65
CA PRO A 65 -3.48 -3.12 3.51
C PRO A 65 -2.20 -2.36 3.13
N LEU A 66 -2.30 -1.39 2.21
CA LEU A 66 -1.16 -0.56 1.81
C LEU A 66 -0.72 0.40 2.91
N LEU A 67 -1.62 0.89 3.75
CA LEU A 67 -1.29 1.74 4.90
C LEU A 67 -0.43 0.96 5.91
N GLU A 68 -0.80 -0.28 6.22
CA GLU A 68 -0.05 -1.15 7.14
C GLU A 68 1.32 -1.51 6.58
N ALA A 69 1.38 -1.85 5.29
CA ALA A 69 2.64 -2.14 4.61
C ALA A 69 3.57 -0.91 4.57
N ALA A 70 3.03 0.28 4.25
CA ALA A 70 3.80 1.52 4.21
C ALA A 70 4.37 1.90 5.57
N ASP A 71 3.62 1.68 6.66
CA ASP A 71 4.09 1.91 8.03
C ASP A 71 5.24 0.96 8.37
N THR A 72 5.08 -0.33 8.07
CA THR A 72 6.09 -1.38 8.31
C THR A 72 7.38 -1.10 7.54
N MET A 73 7.28 -0.65 6.29
CA MET A 73 8.42 -0.33 5.43
C MET A 73 9.03 1.05 5.68
N GLY A 74 8.42 1.88 6.53
CA GLY A 74 8.85 3.27 6.73
C GLY A 74 8.64 4.18 5.51
N ASP A 75 7.74 3.83 4.59
CA ASP A 75 7.41 4.68 3.44
C ASP A 75 6.44 5.80 3.83
N GLY A 76 7.00 6.92 4.29
CA GLY A 76 6.22 8.09 4.70
C GLY A 76 5.33 8.68 3.60
N ARG A 77 5.71 8.56 2.32
CA ARG A 77 4.92 9.13 1.21
C ARG A 77 3.68 8.28 0.95
N LEU A 78 3.85 6.97 0.82
CA LEU A 78 2.74 6.04 0.64
C LEU A 78 1.82 6.06 1.86
N LEU A 79 2.39 6.09 3.07
CA LEU A 79 1.65 6.19 4.33
C LEU A 79 0.74 7.43 4.36
N ALA A 80 1.28 8.60 3.99
CA ALA A 80 0.49 9.84 3.93
C ALA A 80 -0.61 9.77 2.87
N GLN A 81 -0.35 9.16 1.72
CA GLN A 81 -1.34 8.98 0.66
C GLN A 81 -2.47 8.05 1.09
N CYS A 82 -2.17 6.88 1.65
CA CYS A 82 -3.17 5.94 2.13
C CYS A 82 -4.03 6.58 3.24
N ARG A 83 -3.42 7.32 4.18
CA ARG A 83 -4.15 8.07 5.22
C ARG A 83 -5.13 9.08 4.62
N ARG A 84 -4.68 9.87 3.65
CA ARG A 84 -5.55 10.84 2.94
C ARG A 84 -6.70 10.13 2.23
N TYR A 85 -6.40 9.05 1.50
CA TYR A 85 -7.41 8.29 0.79
C TYR A 85 -8.49 7.73 1.73
N VAL A 86 -8.08 7.11 2.85
CA VAL A 86 -9.02 6.57 3.85
C VAL A 86 -9.88 7.69 4.46
N ALA A 87 -9.28 8.86 4.73
CA ALA A 87 -10.02 10.01 5.26
C ALA A 87 -11.06 10.56 4.27
N ASP A 88 -10.76 10.54 2.97
CA ASP A 88 -11.64 11.06 1.92
C ASP A 88 -12.71 10.06 1.45
N HIS A 89 -12.42 8.75 1.54
CA HIS A 89 -13.26 7.65 1.04
C HIS A 89 -13.73 6.68 2.14
N ALA A 90 -13.87 7.17 3.37
CA ALA A 90 -14.10 6.34 4.56
C ALA A 90 -15.30 5.38 4.45
N ALA A 91 -16.39 5.81 3.81
CA ALA A 91 -17.59 5.00 3.63
C ALA A 91 -17.35 3.82 2.66
N GLU A 92 -16.63 4.06 1.56
CA GLU A 92 -16.30 3.06 0.55
C GLU A 92 -15.30 2.03 1.09
N VAL A 93 -14.28 2.51 1.80
CA VAL A 93 -13.28 1.65 2.47
C VAL A 93 -13.97 0.74 3.50
N ARG A 94 -14.91 1.29 4.27
CA ARG A 94 -15.71 0.50 5.23
C ARG A 94 -16.58 -0.53 4.53
N ALA A 95 -17.27 -0.15 3.46
CA ALA A 95 -18.14 -1.06 2.70
C ALA A 95 -17.38 -2.23 2.05
N ARG A 96 -16.09 -2.04 1.73
CA ARG A 96 -15.20 -3.09 1.20
C ARG A 96 -14.53 -3.95 2.28
N GLY A 97 -14.85 -3.74 3.56
CA GLY A 97 -14.30 -4.52 4.67
C GLY A 97 -12.89 -4.09 5.09
N GLY A 98 -12.36 -2.96 4.59
CA GLY A 98 -11.02 -2.49 4.93
C GLY A 98 -10.85 -2.20 6.43
N VAL A 99 -11.93 -1.87 7.14
CA VAL A 99 -11.88 -1.53 8.58
C VAL A 99 -11.87 -2.78 9.48
N GLU A 100 -12.38 -3.92 9.00
CA GLU A 100 -12.36 -5.19 9.75
C GLU A 100 -10.95 -5.83 9.74
N GLN A 101 -10.12 -5.42 8.78
CA GLN A 101 -8.72 -5.84 8.64
C GLN A 101 -7.77 -5.10 9.60
N LEU A 102 -8.19 -3.94 10.16
CA LEU A 102 -7.45 -3.16 11.17
C LEU A 102 -7.49 -3.83 12.56
N ARG A 103 -6.92 -5.02 12.69
CA ARG A 103 -6.85 -5.73 13.98
C ARG A 103 -5.68 -5.31 14.87
N ASP A 104 -4.59 -4.76 14.32
CA ASP A 104 -3.34 -4.60 15.10
C ASP A 104 -2.75 -3.19 15.24
N LEU A 105 -3.36 -2.14 14.67
CA LEU A 105 -2.91 -0.76 14.90
C LEU A 105 -3.71 -0.08 16.01
N GLY A 106 -3.42 -0.44 17.27
CA GLY A 106 -3.99 0.19 18.47
C GLY A 106 -3.80 1.72 18.56
N VAL A 107 -2.93 2.30 17.73
CA VAL A 107 -2.70 3.75 17.61
C VAL A 107 -3.45 4.38 16.42
N ALA A 108 -3.67 3.65 15.32
CA ALA A 108 -4.37 4.17 14.14
C ALA A 108 -5.89 4.29 14.38
N LYS A 109 -6.46 3.49 15.30
CA LYS A 109 -7.88 3.61 15.67
C LYS A 109 -8.20 4.95 16.34
N GLY A 110 -7.27 5.50 17.13
CA GLY A 110 -7.39 6.83 17.71
C GLY A 110 -7.27 7.91 16.65
N LEU A 111 -6.24 7.86 15.81
CA LEU A 111 -5.98 8.92 14.82
C LEU A 111 -6.99 8.94 13.65
N LEU A 112 -7.43 7.77 13.17
CA LEU A 112 -8.47 7.68 12.14
C LEU A 112 -9.86 7.87 12.74
N GLY A 113 -10.10 7.39 13.97
CA GLY A 113 -11.35 7.65 14.70
C GLY A 113 -11.55 9.14 14.94
N ASP A 114 -10.52 9.84 15.42
CA ASP A 114 -10.54 11.27 15.69
C ASP A 114 -10.69 12.08 14.39
N ALA A 115 -10.01 11.70 13.31
CA ALA A 115 -10.16 12.36 12.02
C ALA A 115 -11.57 12.21 11.44
N LEU A 116 -12.19 11.03 11.59
CA LEU A 116 -13.56 10.77 11.14
C LEU A 116 -14.61 11.45 12.04
N ASP A 117 -14.40 11.46 13.35
CA ASP A 117 -15.29 12.11 14.33
C ASP A 117 -15.25 13.64 14.22
N GLN A 118 -14.07 14.23 14.02
CA GLN A 118 -13.92 15.67 13.80
C GLN A 118 -14.64 16.13 12.53
N ARG A 119 -14.61 15.32 11.47
CA ARG A 119 -15.28 15.64 10.20
C ARG A 119 -16.81 15.46 10.30
N TRP A 120 -17.30 14.48 11.07
CA TRP A 120 -18.73 14.33 11.34
C TRP A 120 -19.32 15.52 12.11
N ARG A 121 -18.55 16.12 13.04
CA ARG A 121 -18.92 17.34 13.77
C ARG A 121 -18.79 18.63 12.95
N ALA A 122 -18.09 18.60 11.82
CA ALA A 122 -17.91 19.76 10.95
C ALA A 122 -18.99 19.86 9.86
N THR A 123 -19.75 18.79 9.64
CA THR A 123 -20.82 18.70 8.62
C THR A 123 -22.24 18.65 9.21
N HIS A 124 -22.38 18.82 10.52
CA HIS A 124 -23.63 19.04 11.27
C HIS A 124 -23.43 20.19 12.27
#